data_AF-A0A7V8NLB7-F1
#
_entry.id   AF-A0A7V8NLB7-F1
#
_cell.length_a   1.000
_cell.length_b   1.000
_cell.length_c   1.000
_cell.angle_alpha   90.00
_cell.angle_beta   90.00
_cell.angle_gamma   90.00
#
_symmetry.space_group_name_H-M   'P 1'
#
loop_
_entity.id
_entity.type
_entity.pdbx_description
1 polymer ?
#
loop_
_entity_poly.entity_id
_entity_poly.type
_entity_poly.pdbx_seq_one_letter_code
_entity_poly.pdbx_strand_id
1 'polypeptide(L)'
;MKVFGELHPAKNHTQAKRWLLLNAIVLTVVGLSGMSYPVEELSRRIGDLNFRLRGTPATSRDVALVLIDDRSLNRYGRWPWKRSMLARVVRAAAAERPKALGLDILLLETEDEKDDREFAESLRVAGNAVLVSKISNSPGGKLWVEPLPLFSHSAVAIGHAQAVLGPDSICRSVPVQELTIEGARWAFALEVARIALGTPLEDEGQYLRLGEIRIPVVGETSRVRVTGVESESPRFLTINYRGQLEAGETPAPFLAFSVIDLLEGRTHGQLKGRAVLVGFGSTEIGDRVPTPVSGRMPMPGVEIHANLADTILAGR
;
A
#
# COMPACT_ATOMS: atom_id res chain seq x y z
N MET A 1 -0.73 7.60 86.00
CA MET A 1 0.46 8.41 85.66
C MET A 1 0.85 8.08 84.23
N LYS A 2 0.90 9.09 83.37
CA LYS A 2 1.28 9.05 81.95
C LYS A 2 2.67 8.44 81.77
N VAL A 3 2.89 7.63 80.71
CA VAL A 3 3.97 7.88 79.73
C VAL A 3 3.51 7.32 78.38
N PHE A 4 2.99 8.20 77.52
CA PHE A 4 2.93 7.98 76.07
C PHE A 4 4.36 8.11 75.53
N GLY A 5 4.92 7.03 75.01
CA GLY A 5 6.19 7.04 74.28
C GLY A 5 5.96 7.42 72.81
N GLU A 6 6.13 8.70 72.53
CA GLU A 6 6.50 9.34 71.26
C GLU A 6 6.33 8.54 69.95
N LEU A 7 5.23 8.82 69.25
CA LEU A 7 5.16 8.71 67.78
C LEU A 7 6.26 9.60 67.19
N HIS A 8 7.33 9.01 66.66
CA HIS A 8 8.31 9.70 65.82
C HIS A 8 7.64 10.22 64.54
N PRO A 9 7.51 11.54 64.33
CA PRO A 9 7.11 12.07 63.04
C PRO A 9 8.36 12.43 62.21
N ALA A 10 8.22 12.43 60.89
CA ALA A 10 9.15 13.07 59.95
C ALA A 10 10.54 12.42 59.69
N LYS A 11 10.55 11.21 59.09
CA LYS A 11 11.65 10.80 58.17
C LYS A 11 11.21 10.39 56.76
N ASN A 12 9.90 10.33 56.49
CA ASN A 12 9.39 9.79 55.23
C ASN A 12 9.34 10.79 54.07
N HIS A 13 9.25 12.10 54.32
CA HIS A 13 9.14 13.08 53.24
C HIS A 13 10.42 13.21 52.41
N THR A 14 11.60 13.14 53.03
CA THR A 14 12.90 13.24 52.33
C THR A 14 13.20 11.97 51.54
N GLN A 15 12.82 10.81 52.06
CA GLN A 15 12.97 9.53 51.38
C GLN A 15 11.96 9.38 50.23
N ALA A 16 10.71 9.78 50.43
CA ALA A 16 9.70 9.83 49.37
C ALA A 16 10.11 10.81 48.25
N LYS A 17 10.61 12.00 48.58
CA LYS A 17 11.16 12.95 47.60
C LYS A 17 12.33 12.36 46.80
N ARG A 18 13.23 11.60 47.45
CA ARG A 18 14.33 10.88 46.79
C ARG A 18 13.84 9.78 45.84
N TRP A 19 12.86 8.98 46.26
CA TRP A 19 12.25 7.97 45.41
C TRP A 19 11.51 8.56 44.22
N LEU A 20 10.75 9.65 44.42
CA LEU A 20 10.06 10.35 43.34
C LEU A 20 11.07 10.96 42.36
N LEU A 21 12.15 11.58 42.84
CA LEU A 21 13.21 12.11 42.00
C LEU A 21 13.91 11.00 41.20
N LEU A 22 14.22 9.87 41.82
CA LEU A 22 14.86 8.75 41.14
C LEU A 22 13.95 8.13 40.07
N ASN A 23 12.66 7.97 40.35
CA ASN A 23 11.68 7.53 39.35
C ASN A 23 11.54 8.55 38.21
N ALA A 24 11.49 9.86 38.51
CA ALA A 24 11.44 10.89 37.48
C ALA A 24 12.69 10.87 36.60
N ILE A 25 13.88 10.68 37.18
CA ILE A 25 15.14 10.54 36.43
C ILE A 25 15.11 9.29 35.56
N VAL A 26 14.71 8.13 36.10
CA VAL A 26 14.62 6.88 35.33
C VAL A 26 13.62 7.02 34.18
N LEU A 27 12.42 7.56 34.42
CA LEU A 27 11.43 7.80 33.38
C LEU A 27 11.93 8.80 32.32
N THR A 28 12.68 9.83 32.72
CA THR A 28 13.28 10.78 31.79
C THR A 28 14.36 10.12 30.95
N VAL A 29 15.25 9.31 31.55
CA VAL A 29 16.29 8.58 30.84
C VAL A 29 15.69 7.55 29.88
N VAL A 30 14.67 6.80 30.31
CA VAL A 30 13.94 5.86 29.46
C VAL A 30 13.22 6.59 28.34
N GLY A 31 12.57 7.73 28.62
CA GLY A 31 11.91 8.56 27.63
C GLY A 31 12.88 9.11 26.58
N LEU A 32 13.99 9.70 27.01
CA LEU A 32 15.04 10.21 26.12
C LEU A 32 15.72 9.10 25.33
N SER A 33 15.93 7.94 25.95
CA SER A 33 16.50 6.77 25.27
C SER A 33 15.50 6.17 24.26
N GLY A 34 14.20 6.20 24.55
CA GLY A 34 13.13 5.79 23.64
C GLY A 34 13.06 6.64 22.37
N MET A 35 13.49 7.89 22.45
CA MET A 35 13.61 8.82 21.31
C MET A 35 14.97 8.70 20.59
N SER A 36 15.83 7.77 20.99
CA SER A 36 17.12 7.55 20.33
C SER A 36 16.96 6.64 19.10
N TYR A 37 17.69 6.98 18.04
CA TYR A 37 17.67 6.23 16.78
C TYR A 37 17.86 4.70 16.94
N PRO A 38 18.78 4.19 17.82
CA PRO A 38 18.94 2.75 18.02
C PRO A 38 17.70 2.04 18.59
N VAL A 39 16.95 2.69 19.48
CA VAL A 39 15.75 2.11 20.09
C VAL A 39 14.59 2.06 19.11
N GLU A 40 14.42 3.12 18.31
CA GLU A 40 13.44 3.13 17.23
C GLU A 40 13.76 2.06 16.17
N GLU A 41 15.02 1.91 15.81
CA GLU A 41 15.47 0.89 14.85
C GLU A 41 15.23 -0.53 15.37
N LEU A 42 15.54 -0.78 16.64
CA LEU A 42 15.22 -2.05 17.28
C LEU A 42 13.72 -2.31 17.28
N SER A 43 12.90 -1.29 17.57
CA SER A 43 11.44 -1.40 17.56
C SER A 43 10.90 -1.73 16.17
N ARG A 44 11.43 -1.11 15.11
CA ARG A 44 11.10 -1.44 13.71
C ARG A 44 11.42 -2.89 13.38
N ARG A 45 12.61 -3.36 13.75
CA ARG A 45 13.05 -4.75 13.52
C ARG A 45 12.22 -5.78 14.27
N ILE A 46 11.82 -5.47 15.51
CA ILE A 46 10.90 -6.31 16.28
C ILE A 46 9.52 -6.34 15.61
N GLY A 47 9.04 -5.20 15.10
CA GLY A 47 7.82 -5.12 14.30
C GLY A 47 7.86 -6.03 13.08
N ASP A 48 8.96 -5.98 12.32
CA ASP A 48 9.16 -6.86 11.16
C ASP A 48 9.25 -8.34 11.55
N LEU A 49 9.92 -8.63 12.66
CA LEU A 49 9.99 -9.99 13.20
C LEU A 49 8.59 -10.50 13.55
N ASN A 50 7.71 -9.66 14.08
CA ASN A 50 6.31 -10.05 14.35
C ASN A 50 5.56 -10.44 13.08
N PHE A 51 5.80 -9.75 11.95
CA PHE A 51 5.22 -10.15 10.66
C PHE A 51 5.68 -11.54 10.21
N ARG A 52 6.92 -11.91 10.51
CA ARG A 52 7.47 -13.24 10.19
C ARG A 52 7.02 -14.32 11.16
N LEU A 53 6.94 -14.00 12.45
CA LEU A 53 6.58 -14.95 13.51
C LEU A 53 5.08 -15.27 13.54
N ARG A 54 4.21 -14.34 13.13
CA ARG A 54 2.76 -14.56 13.10
C ARG A 54 2.29 -15.60 12.07
N GLY A 55 3.20 -16.05 11.19
CA GLY A 55 2.91 -16.94 10.07
C GLY A 55 2.05 -16.28 8.98
N THR A 56 1.89 -16.96 7.84
CA THR A 56 1.03 -16.49 6.75
C THR A 56 -0.44 -16.63 7.17
N PRO A 57 -1.19 -15.51 7.29
CA PRO A 57 -2.62 -15.57 7.59
C PRO A 57 -3.36 -16.36 6.51
N ALA A 58 -4.59 -16.80 6.80
CA ALA A 58 -5.46 -17.39 5.77
C ALA A 58 -5.54 -16.49 4.53
N THR A 59 -5.62 -17.09 3.34
CA THR A 59 -5.70 -16.36 2.06
C THR A 59 -6.77 -15.27 2.10
N SER A 60 -6.43 -14.08 1.60
CA SER A 60 -7.39 -12.97 1.52
C SER A 60 -8.65 -13.38 0.76
N ARG A 61 -9.82 -13.00 1.30
CA ARG A 61 -11.11 -13.21 0.65
C ARG A 61 -11.54 -12.02 -0.20
N ASP A 62 -10.95 -10.85 0.06
CA ASP A 62 -11.37 -9.57 -0.52
C ASP A 62 -10.50 -9.14 -1.70
N VAL A 63 -9.24 -9.59 -1.75
CA VAL A 63 -8.28 -9.21 -2.79
C VAL A 63 -7.80 -10.45 -3.57
N ALA A 64 -7.75 -10.34 -4.89
CA ALA A 64 -7.13 -11.32 -5.78
C ALA A 64 -6.16 -10.65 -6.76
N LEU A 65 -5.20 -11.42 -7.27
CA LEU A 65 -4.15 -10.97 -8.17
C LEU A 65 -4.24 -11.70 -9.51
N VAL A 66 -4.01 -10.95 -10.58
CA VAL A 66 -3.76 -11.48 -11.93
C VAL A 66 -2.39 -11.00 -12.37
N LEU A 67 -1.44 -11.92 -12.42
CA LEU A 67 -0.03 -11.62 -12.58
C LEU A 67 0.41 -11.81 -14.04
N ILE A 68 1.10 -10.80 -14.56
CA ILE A 68 1.98 -10.95 -15.71
C ILE A 68 3.24 -11.65 -15.20
N ASP A 69 3.26 -12.97 -15.36
CA ASP A 69 4.32 -13.86 -14.89
C ASP A 69 5.16 -14.43 -16.06
N ASP A 70 6.24 -15.12 -15.74
CA ASP A 70 7.13 -15.72 -16.75
C ASP A 70 6.39 -16.70 -17.65
N ARG A 71 5.38 -17.39 -17.10
CA ARG A 71 4.51 -18.28 -17.86
C ARG A 71 3.79 -17.49 -18.95
N SER A 72 3.16 -16.38 -18.60
CA SER A 72 2.44 -15.49 -19.53
C SER A 72 3.35 -14.87 -20.58
N LEU A 73 4.54 -14.41 -20.17
CA LEU A 73 5.53 -13.88 -21.09
C LEU A 73 6.03 -14.94 -22.09
N ASN A 74 6.22 -16.18 -21.62
CA ASN A 74 6.62 -17.29 -22.49
C ASN A 74 5.52 -17.67 -23.49
N ARG A 75 4.24 -17.53 -23.13
CA ARG A 75 3.11 -17.90 -23.99
C ARG A 75 2.73 -16.81 -24.99
N TYR A 76 2.68 -15.56 -24.55
CA TYR A 76 2.15 -14.44 -25.34
C TYR A 76 3.21 -13.47 -25.86
N GLY A 77 4.48 -13.70 -25.51
CA GLY A 77 5.61 -12.89 -25.94
C GLY A 77 6.12 -11.95 -24.84
N ARG A 78 7.28 -11.34 -25.10
CA ARG A 78 7.92 -10.41 -24.16
C ARG A 78 7.12 -9.12 -24.01
N TRP A 79 7.25 -8.49 -22.85
CA TRP A 79 6.77 -7.14 -22.60
C TRP A 79 7.57 -6.10 -23.41
N PRO A 80 6.99 -4.98 -23.89
CA PRO A 80 5.58 -4.57 -23.77
C PRO A 80 4.63 -5.35 -24.67
N TRP A 81 3.44 -5.67 -24.15
CA TRP A 81 2.36 -6.25 -24.93
C TRP A 81 1.54 -5.17 -25.64
N LYS A 82 0.98 -5.54 -26.81
CA LYS A 82 0.04 -4.68 -27.56
C LYS A 82 -1.18 -4.32 -26.72
N ARG A 83 -1.76 -3.12 -26.95
CA ARG A 83 -2.99 -2.69 -26.24
C ARG A 83 -4.19 -3.60 -26.48
N SER A 84 -4.30 -4.22 -27.65
CA SER A 84 -5.29 -5.29 -27.91
C SER A 84 -5.15 -6.50 -26.96
N MET A 85 -3.94 -6.88 -26.55
CA MET A 85 -3.73 -7.94 -25.56
C MET A 85 -4.18 -7.50 -24.16
N LEU A 86 -3.84 -6.27 -23.74
CA LEU A 86 -4.31 -5.71 -22.47
C LEU A 86 -5.85 -5.60 -22.46
N ALA A 87 -6.47 -5.26 -23.59
CA ALA A 87 -7.93 -5.18 -23.72
C ALA A 87 -8.57 -6.56 -23.49
N ARG A 88 -7.95 -7.64 -23.99
CA ARG A 88 -8.39 -9.01 -23.73
C ARG A 88 -8.29 -9.37 -22.24
N VAL A 89 -7.22 -8.97 -21.57
CA VAL A 89 -7.05 -9.19 -20.12
C VAL A 89 -8.14 -8.47 -19.34
N VAL A 90 -8.38 -7.19 -19.63
CA VAL A 90 -9.44 -6.39 -18.99
C VAL A 90 -10.81 -7.01 -19.21
N ARG A 91 -11.15 -7.38 -20.46
CA ARG A 91 -12.45 -8.01 -20.77
C ARG A 91 -12.63 -9.34 -20.04
N ALA A 92 -11.59 -10.18 -19.99
CA ALA A 92 -11.65 -11.47 -19.30
C ALA A 92 -11.83 -11.30 -17.79
N ALA A 93 -11.07 -10.38 -17.16
CA ALA A 93 -11.23 -10.08 -15.75
C ALA A 93 -12.61 -9.50 -15.44
N ALA A 94 -13.06 -8.53 -16.24
CA ALA A 94 -14.37 -7.89 -16.09
C ALA A 94 -15.55 -8.86 -16.26
N ALA A 95 -15.41 -9.90 -17.11
CA ALA A 95 -16.43 -10.92 -17.30
C ALA A 95 -16.78 -11.69 -16.01
N GLU A 96 -15.83 -11.83 -15.08
CA GLU A 96 -16.07 -12.43 -13.77
C GLU A 96 -16.71 -11.48 -12.74
N ARG A 97 -16.89 -10.20 -13.10
CA ARG A 97 -17.50 -9.14 -12.26
C ARG A 97 -16.79 -8.97 -10.91
N PRO A 98 -15.50 -8.60 -10.90
CA PRO A 98 -14.83 -8.16 -9.69
C PRO A 98 -15.49 -6.88 -9.15
N LYS A 99 -15.30 -6.60 -7.86
CA LYS A 99 -15.79 -5.35 -7.24
C LYS A 99 -15.00 -4.13 -7.76
N ALA A 100 -13.70 -4.30 -7.99
CA ALA A 100 -12.83 -3.31 -8.61
C ALA A 100 -11.76 -4.02 -9.44
N LEU A 101 -11.26 -3.35 -10.49
CA LEU A 101 -10.17 -3.83 -11.32
C LEU A 101 -9.04 -2.79 -11.34
N GLY A 102 -8.03 -2.97 -10.51
CA GLY A 102 -6.83 -2.12 -10.51
C GLY A 102 -5.81 -2.63 -11.52
N LEU A 103 -5.30 -1.75 -12.38
CA LEU A 103 -4.20 -2.04 -13.30
C LEU A 103 -2.93 -1.32 -12.83
N ASP A 104 -1.99 -2.08 -12.27
CA ASP A 104 -0.66 -1.61 -11.87
C ASP A 104 0.31 -1.69 -13.07
N ILE A 105 -0.01 -0.90 -14.10
CA ILE A 105 0.75 -0.80 -15.36
C ILE A 105 0.73 0.66 -15.80
N LEU A 106 1.90 1.24 -16.03
CA LEU A 106 2.02 2.60 -16.55
C LEU A 106 1.74 2.61 -18.06
N LEU A 107 0.76 3.42 -18.48
CA LEU A 107 0.23 3.46 -19.85
C LEU A 107 0.39 4.85 -20.48
N LEU A 108 1.64 5.30 -20.59
CA LEU A 108 2.03 6.66 -21.01
C LEU A 108 2.26 6.82 -22.52
N GLU A 109 2.51 5.73 -23.25
CA GLU A 109 2.89 5.78 -24.65
C GLU A 109 1.73 5.40 -25.57
N THR A 110 1.52 6.21 -26.62
CA THR A 110 0.59 5.92 -27.72
C THR A 110 1.09 4.76 -28.57
N GLU A 111 0.20 3.86 -28.97
CA GLU A 111 0.50 2.81 -29.94
C GLU A 111 -0.32 3.02 -31.23
N ASP A 112 -0.86 1.93 -31.77
CA ASP A 112 -1.82 1.96 -32.86
C ASP A 112 -3.18 2.48 -32.33
N GLU A 113 -3.74 3.46 -33.03
CA GLU A 113 -4.96 4.14 -32.63
C GLU A 113 -6.17 3.21 -32.51
N LYS A 114 -6.20 2.10 -33.25
CA LYS A 114 -7.26 1.09 -33.14
C LYS A 114 -7.10 0.27 -31.87
N ASP A 115 -5.88 -0.18 -31.56
CA ASP A 115 -5.58 -0.96 -30.36
C ASP A 115 -5.78 -0.12 -29.10
N ASP A 116 -5.38 1.16 -29.10
CA ASP A 116 -5.62 2.11 -28.00
C ASP A 116 -7.12 2.33 -27.76
N ARG A 117 -7.91 2.52 -28.83
CA ARG A 117 -9.38 2.62 -28.71
C ARG A 117 -10.01 1.33 -28.18
N GLU A 118 -9.53 0.17 -28.62
CA GLU A 118 -10.04 -1.12 -28.15
C GLU A 118 -9.79 -1.31 -26.64
N PHE A 119 -8.61 -0.91 -26.18
CA PHE A 119 -8.26 -0.94 -24.76
C PHE A 119 -9.09 0.05 -23.95
N ALA A 120 -9.22 1.30 -24.41
CA ALA A 120 -10.05 2.31 -23.77
C ALA A 120 -11.51 1.85 -23.62
N GLU A 121 -12.08 1.26 -24.68
CA GLU A 121 -13.43 0.71 -24.64
C GLU A 121 -13.55 -0.45 -23.63
N SER A 122 -12.51 -1.29 -23.49
CA SER A 122 -12.52 -2.35 -22.48
C SER A 122 -12.58 -1.81 -21.05
N LEU A 123 -11.88 -0.70 -20.76
CA LEU A 123 -11.93 -0.02 -19.46
C LEU A 123 -13.32 0.56 -19.19
N ARG A 124 -13.89 1.23 -20.19
CA ARG A 124 -15.23 1.83 -20.11
C ARG A 124 -16.31 0.78 -19.87
N VAL A 125 -16.24 -0.35 -20.58
CA VAL A 125 -17.18 -1.48 -20.43
C VAL A 125 -17.02 -2.17 -19.08
N ALA A 126 -15.80 -2.28 -18.55
CA ALA A 126 -15.57 -2.81 -17.21
C ALA A 126 -16.23 -1.91 -16.15
N GLY A 127 -16.14 -0.58 -16.31
CA GLY A 127 -16.85 0.41 -15.48
C GLY A 127 -16.35 0.54 -14.04
N ASN A 128 -15.34 -0.25 -13.66
CA ASN A 128 -14.75 -0.29 -12.32
C ASN A 128 -13.22 -0.35 -12.35
N ALA A 129 -12.63 0.07 -13.48
CA ALA A 129 -11.19 0.00 -13.71
C ALA A 129 -10.47 1.21 -13.10
N VAL A 130 -9.45 0.95 -12.28
CA VAL A 130 -8.58 1.97 -11.67
C VAL A 130 -7.20 1.86 -12.28
N LEU A 131 -6.61 2.98 -12.71
CA LEU A 131 -5.26 3.03 -13.29
C LEU A 131 -4.25 3.63 -12.32
N VAL A 132 -2.97 3.34 -12.55
CA VAL A 132 -1.85 3.93 -11.81
C VAL A 132 -1.27 5.15 -12.51
N SER A 133 -0.83 6.12 -11.72
CA SER A 133 0.09 7.18 -12.12
C SER A 133 1.33 7.20 -11.23
N LYS A 134 2.40 7.84 -11.67
CA LYS A 134 3.65 7.96 -10.91
C LYS A 134 4.16 9.39 -10.96
N ILE A 135 4.95 9.81 -9.98
CA ILE A 135 5.63 11.10 -10.03
C ILE A 135 6.95 10.95 -10.80
N SER A 136 7.21 11.83 -11.77
CA SER A 136 8.52 11.93 -12.39
C SER A 136 9.49 12.68 -11.48
N ASN A 137 10.74 12.22 -11.44
CA ASN A 137 11.85 13.01 -10.89
C ASN A 137 12.55 13.75 -12.04
N SER A 138 11.88 14.79 -12.55
CA SER A 138 12.42 15.63 -13.62
C SER A 138 13.09 16.91 -13.05
N PRO A 139 14.10 17.48 -13.74
CA PRO A 139 14.75 18.73 -13.30
C PRO A 139 13.79 19.92 -13.12
N GLY A 140 12.65 19.90 -13.82
CA GLY A 140 11.60 20.92 -13.74
C GLY A 140 10.62 20.75 -12.56
N GLY A 141 10.86 19.80 -11.66
CA GLY A 141 10.00 19.50 -10.51
C GLY A 141 9.28 18.16 -10.62
N LYS A 142 8.51 17.85 -9.58
CA LYS A 142 7.66 16.65 -9.51
C LYS A 142 6.42 16.86 -10.38
N LEU A 143 6.32 16.13 -11.49
CA LEU A 143 5.15 16.13 -12.38
C LEU A 143 4.48 14.75 -12.38
N TRP A 144 3.20 14.70 -12.70
CA TRP A 144 2.51 13.43 -12.88
C TRP A 144 2.89 12.79 -14.22
N VAL A 145 3.27 11.52 -14.15
CA VAL A 145 3.30 10.60 -15.28
C VAL A 145 1.96 9.87 -15.28
N GLU A 146 1.00 10.46 -15.99
CA GLU A 146 -0.36 9.95 -16.12
C GLU A 146 -0.49 8.92 -17.26
N PRO A 147 -1.49 8.02 -17.18
CA PRO A 147 -1.96 7.30 -18.36
C PRO A 147 -2.40 8.27 -19.46
N LEU A 148 -2.32 7.83 -20.72
CA LEU A 148 -2.82 8.61 -21.85
C LEU A 148 -4.23 9.17 -21.58
N PRO A 149 -4.54 10.41 -22.01
CA PRO A 149 -5.86 11.04 -21.85
C PRO A 149 -7.03 10.12 -22.23
N LEU A 150 -6.86 9.30 -23.26
CA LEU A 150 -7.87 8.34 -23.70
C LEU A 150 -8.21 7.30 -22.61
N PHE A 151 -7.20 6.81 -21.89
CA PHE A 151 -7.37 5.80 -20.85
C PHE A 151 -7.83 6.41 -19.53
N SER A 152 -7.29 7.57 -19.17
CA SER A 152 -7.68 8.30 -17.97
C SER A 152 -9.15 8.73 -17.99
N HIS A 153 -9.71 9.10 -19.15
CA HIS A 153 -11.14 9.36 -19.29
C HIS A 153 -12.02 8.09 -19.36
N SER A 154 -11.42 6.92 -19.62
CA SER A 154 -12.16 5.65 -19.74
C SER A 154 -12.16 4.83 -18.45
N ALA A 155 -11.21 5.08 -17.55
CA ALA A 155 -11.14 4.49 -16.23
C ALA A 155 -12.01 5.25 -15.22
N VAL A 156 -12.44 4.59 -14.14
CA VAL A 156 -13.28 5.21 -13.10
C VAL A 156 -12.48 6.08 -12.14
N ALA A 157 -11.18 5.78 -11.98
CA ALA A 157 -10.27 6.52 -11.12
C ALA A 157 -8.82 6.30 -11.51
N ILE A 158 -7.95 7.20 -11.02
CA ILE A 158 -6.50 7.11 -11.15
C ILE A 158 -5.90 7.39 -9.77
N GLY A 159 -4.95 6.57 -9.34
CA GLY A 159 -4.22 6.80 -8.10
C GLY A 159 -2.72 6.62 -8.28
N HIS A 160 -1.93 7.17 -7.35
CA HIS A 160 -0.49 7.09 -7.44
C HIS A 160 0.05 5.72 -6.98
N ALA A 161 1.08 5.23 -7.64
CA ALA A 161 1.79 3.98 -7.31
C ALA A 161 3.04 4.19 -6.44
N GLN A 162 3.20 5.38 -5.83
CA GLN A 162 4.38 5.69 -5.03
C GLN A 162 4.49 4.82 -3.76
N ALA A 163 5.55 4.02 -3.67
CA ALA A 163 5.98 3.39 -2.43
C ALA A 163 7.06 4.24 -1.75
N VAL A 164 7.01 4.33 -0.42
CA VAL A 164 8.02 5.07 0.36
C VAL A 164 8.84 4.10 1.19
N LEU A 165 10.16 4.27 1.11
CA LEU A 165 11.13 3.53 1.88
C LEU A 165 11.38 4.25 3.21
N GLY A 166 11.37 3.49 4.30
CA GLY A 166 11.83 3.98 5.60
C GLY A 166 13.35 4.24 5.61
N PRO A 167 13.89 4.77 6.73
CA PRO A 167 15.33 5.02 6.88
C PRO A 167 16.21 3.78 6.70
N ASP A 168 15.63 2.59 6.87
CA ASP A 168 16.26 1.27 6.71
C ASP A 168 16.03 0.66 5.31
N SER A 169 15.52 1.44 4.36
CA SER A 169 15.16 0.98 3.00
C SER A 169 14.07 -0.08 2.95
N ILE A 170 13.21 -0.19 3.98
CA ILE A 170 12.06 -1.09 4.00
C ILE A 170 10.75 -0.30 3.82
N CYS A 171 9.88 -0.76 2.92
CA CYS A 171 8.57 -0.16 2.70
C CYS A 171 7.55 -0.68 3.72
N ARG A 172 7.09 0.21 4.61
CA ARG A 172 6.02 -0.08 5.60
C ARG A 172 4.77 0.77 5.40
N SER A 173 4.85 1.76 4.53
CA SER A 173 3.79 2.75 4.35
C SER A 173 3.78 3.35 2.96
N VAL A 174 2.59 3.82 2.57
CA VAL A 174 2.33 4.51 1.31
C VAL A 174 1.71 5.88 1.63
N PRO A 175 2.11 6.96 0.94
CA PRO A 175 1.45 8.26 1.08
C PRO A 175 -0.06 8.13 0.86
N VAL A 176 -0.87 8.74 1.72
CA VAL A 176 -2.33 8.81 1.54
C VAL A 176 -2.66 9.55 0.24
N GLN A 177 -1.97 10.67 0.07
CA GLN A 177 -1.98 11.48 -1.13
C GLN A 177 -0.57 11.91 -1.44
N GLU A 178 -0.32 12.10 -2.72
CA GLU A 178 0.85 12.79 -3.23
C GLU A 178 0.37 14.04 -3.98
N LEU A 179 1.17 15.12 -3.91
CA LEU A 179 0.85 16.41 -4.51
C LEU A 179 1.92 16.78 -5.54
N THR A 180 1.47 17.18 -6.72
CA THR A 180 2.28 17.91 -7.69
C THR A 180 1.60 19.25 -7.99
N ILE A 181 2.24 20.08 -8.83
CA ILE A 181 1.64 21.33 -9.33
C ILE A 181 0.34 21.08 -10.13
N GLU A 182 0.13 19.87 -10.62
CA GLU A 182 -1.05 19.45 -11.40
C GLU A 182 -2.19 18.94 -10.50
N GLY A 183 -1.96 18.90 -9.18
CA GLY A 183 -2.95 18.54 -8.17
C GLY A 183 -2.62 17.27 -7.40
N ALA A 184 -3.48 16.94 -6.44
CA ALA A 184 -3.32 15.76 -5.60
C ALA A 184 -3.84 14.50 -6.29
N ARG A 185 -3.23 13.36 -5.95
CA ARG A 185 -3.75 12.02 -6.25
C ARG A 185 -3.80 11.22 -4.96
N TRP A 186 -4.85 10.42 -4.81
CA TRP A 186 -4.94 9.42 -3.76
C TRP A 186 -4.08 8.20 -4.09
N ALA A 187 -3.71 7.44 -3.07
CA ALA A 187 -3.02 6.17 -3.25
C ALA A 187 -3.84 5.23 -4.15
N PHE A 188 -3.18 4.57 -5.11
CA PHE A 188 -3.84 3.62 -6.01
C PHE A 188 -4.63 2.53 -5.28
N ALA A 189 -4.05 1.91 -4.26
CA ALA A 189 -4.73 0.87 -3.48
C ALA A 189 -5.95 1.40 -2.69
N LEU A 190 -5.93 2.69 -2.32
CA LEU A 190 -7.06 3.35 -1.66
C LEU A 190 -8.21 3.58 -2.65
N GLU A 191 -7.92 4.01 -3.88
CA GLU A 191 -8.90 4.12 -4.95
C GLU A 191 -9.51 2.76 -5.31
N VAL A 192 -8.69 1.71 -5.39
CA VAL A 192 -9.18 0.34 -5.61
C VAL A 192 -10.14 -0.09 -4.49
N ALA A 193 -9.80 0.15 -3.23
CA ALA A 193 -10.68 -0.16 -2.10
C ALA A 193 -11.99 0.67 -2.13
N ARG A 194 -11.89 1.97 -2.48
CA ARG A 194 -13.05 2.87 -2.65
C ARG A 194 -14.03 2.37 -3.70
N ILE A 195 -13.52 1.99 -4.87
CA ILE A 195 -14.34 1.42 -5.95
C ILE A 195 -14.91 0.06 -5.52
N ALA A 196 -14.12 -0.78 -4.84
CA ALA A 196 -14.58 -2.09 -4.42
C ALA A 196 -15.73 -2.05 -3.39
N LEU A 197 -15.72 -1.05 -2.50
CA LEU A 197 -16.79 -0.83 -1.52
C LEU A 197 -17.97 -0.05 -2.09
N GLY A 198 -17.76 0.71 -3.18
CA GLY A 198 -18.80 1.57 -3.77
C GLY A 198 -19.17 2.76 -2.87
N THR A 199 -18.27 3.19 -1.99
CA THR A 199 -18.50 4.27 -1.02
C THR A 199 -17.56 5.44 -1.29
N PRO A 200 -17.98 6.70 -1.03
CA PRO A 200 -17.07 7.84 -1.10
C PRO A 200 -15.96 7.74 -0.06
N LEU A 201 -14.81 8.33 -0.37
CA LEU A 201 -13.70 8.50 0.55
C LEU A 201 -13.83 9.86 1.21
N GLU A 202 -13.82 9.89 2.54
CA GLU A 202 -13.87 11.12 3.33
C GLU A 202 -12.61 11.23 4.20
N ASP A 203 -12.05 12.43 4.27
CA ASP A 203 -10.85 12.71 5.04
C ASP A 203 -11.22 13.43 6.35
N GLU A 204 -11.10 12.72 7.47
CA GLU A 204 -11.39 13.21 8.81
C GLU A 204 -10.10 13.62 9.55
N GLY A 205 -9.01 13.84 8.83
CA GLY A 205 -7.72 14.31 9.36
C GLY A 205 -6.87 13.18 9.95
N GLN A 206 -7.24 12.63 11.09
CA GLN A 206 -6.51 11.50 11.70
C GLN A 206 -6.93 10.14 11.14
N TYR A 207 -8.08 10.09 10.48
CA TYR A 207 -8.63 8.89 9.87
C TYR A 207 -9.17 9.23 8.48
N LEU A 208 -9.12 8.25 7.58
CA LEU A 208 -9.94 8.25 6.38
C LEU A 208 -11.17 7.38 6.64
N ARG A 209 -12.34 7.85 6.23
CA ARG A 209 -13.58 7.10 6.32
C ARG A 209 -13.98 6.58 4.94
N LEU A 210 -14.24 5.28 4.89
CA LEU A 210 -14.61 4.53 3.70
C LEU A 210 -15.84 3.67 4.05
N GLY A 211 -17.01 4.29 3.97
CA GLY A 211 -18.25 3.73 4.55
C GLY A 211 -18.15 3.60 6.06
N GLU A 212 -18.23 2.37 6.56
CA GLU A 212 -18.08 2.01 7.98
C GLU A 212 -16.61 1.81 8.41
N ILE A 213 -15.69 1.72 7.44
CA ILE A 213 -14.28 1.48 7.74
C ILE A 213 -13.60 2.80 8.07
N ARG A 214 -12.90 2.83 9.21
CA ARG A 214 -12.01 3.92 9.61
C ARG A 214 -10.57 3.48 9.45
N ILE A 215 -9.83 4.15 8.59
CA ILE A 215 -8.46 3.83 8.25
C ILE A 215 -7.57 4.82 9.00
N PRO A 216 -6.73 4.37 9.95
CA PRO A 216 -5.82 5.27 10.66
C PRO A 216 -4.77 5.82 9.69
N VAL A 217 -4.46 7.10 9.88
CA VAL A 217 -3.44 7.80 9.10
C VAL A 217 -2.32 8.23 10.03
N VAL A 218 -1.07 8.02 9.61
CA VAL A 218 0.12 8.36 10.40
C VAL A 218 0.84 9.57 9.82
N GLY A 219 1.33 10.43 10.70
CA GLY A 219 2.05 11.66 10.34
C GLY A 219 1.14 12.88 10.23
N GLU A 220 1.76 14.05 10.20
CA GLU A 220 1.09 15.33 9.98
C GLU A 220 1.53 15.92 8.65
N THR A 221 0.60 16.51 7.92
CA THR A 221 0.94 17.24 6.70
C THR A 221 1.77 18.47 7.07
N SER A 222 3.04 18.49 6.66
CA SER A 222 3.93 19.63 6.89
C SER A 222 4.36 20.23 5.56
N ARG A 223 4.03 21.50 5.34
CA ARG A 223 4.46 22.29 4.19
C ARG A 223 5.66 23.13 4.58
N VAL A 224 6.83 22.78 4.08
CA VAL A 224 8.03 23.59 4.22
C VAL A 224 8.21 24.40 2.93
N ARG A 225 8.10 25.72 3.05
CA ARG A 225 8.47 26.68 2.00
C ARG A 225 9.87 27.20 2.31
N VAL A 226 10.90 26.60 1.71
CA VAL A 226 12.22 27.24 1.62
C VAL A 226 12.30 27.94 0.26
N THR A 227 12.96 29.09 0.16
CA THR A 227 13.13 29.83 -1.10
C THR A 227 13.53 28.91 -2.26
N GLY A 228 12.60 28.67 -3.19
CA GLY A 228 12.78 27.79 -4.37
C GLY A 228 12.35 26.33 -4.21
N VAL A 229 11.94 25.88 -3.00
CA VAL A 229 11.49 24.51 -2.74
C VAL A 229 10.23 24.55 -1.85
N GLU A 230 9.07 24.23 -2.42
CA GLU A 230 7.89 23.82 -1.66
C GLU A 230 7.95 22.29 -1.49
N SER A 231 8.09 21.82 -0.26
CA SER A 231 8.04 20.40 0.08
C SER A 231 6.89 20.14 1.03
N GLU A 232 5.91 19.33 0.61
CA GLU A 232 4.84 18.85 1.47
C GLU A 232 5.14 17.40 1.88
N SER A 233 5.22 17.17 3.19
CA SER A 233 5.33 15.81 3.74
C SER A 233 3.93 15.19 3.73
N PRO A 234 3.68 14.11 2.99
CA PRO A 234 2.37 13.49 2.97
C PRO A 234 2.10 12.78 4.29
N ARG A 235 0.81 12.59 4.61
CA ARG A 235 0.41 11.60 5.61
C ARG A 235 0.50 10.19 5.02
N PHE A 236 0.59 9.18 5.87
CA PHE A 236 0.90 7.81 5.47
C PHE A 236 -0.17 6.80 5.89
N LEU A 237 -0.45 5.85 4.99
CA LEU A 237 -1.17 4.61 5.27
C LEU A 237 -0.15 3.52 5.64
N THR A 238 -0.34 2.87 6.77
CA THR A 238 0.49 1.72 7.17
C THR A 238 0.00 0.44 6.50
N ILE A 239 0.93 -0.45 6.14
CA ILE A 239 0.60 -1.71 5.49
C ILE A 239 0.68 -2.87 6.49
N ASN A 240 -0.41 -3.61 6.64
CA ASN A 240 -0.45 -4.82 7.44
C ASN A 240 -0.15 -6.06 6.57
N TYR A 241 1.12 -6.25 6.22
CA TYR A 241 1.58 -7.28 5.28
C TYR A 241 1.17 -8.72 5.64
N ARG A 242 0.35 -9.38 4.82
CA ARG A 242 0.00 -10.80 4.99
C ARG A 242 1.19 -11.72 4.74
N GLY A 243 1.99 -11.41 3.73
CA GLY A 243 3.08 -12.23 3.22
C GLY A 243 3.46 -11.82 1.81
N GLN A 244 4.49 -12.45 1.25
CA GLN A 244 4.84 -12.38 -0.17
C GLN A 244 4.44 -13.68 -0.85
N LEU A 245 3.94 -13.61 -2.08
CA LEU A 245 3.61 -14.82 -2.83
C LEU A 245 4.88 -15.62 -3.14
N GLU A 246 4.90 -16.88 -2.69
CA GLU A 246 5.91 -17.86 -3.06
C GLU A 246 5.29 -19.06 -3.80
N ALA A 247 6.00 -19.55 -4.81
CA ALA A 247 5.51 -20.68 -5.61
C ALA A 247 5.41 -21.95 -4.75
N GLY A 248 4.22 -22.53 -4.68
CA GLY A 248 3.94 -23.74 -3.91
C GLY A 248 3.61 -23.51 -2.43
N GLU A 249 3.60 -22.26 -1.95
CA GLU A 249 3.19 -21.96 -0.58
C GLU A 249 1.68 -22.23 -0.40
N THR A 250 1.33 -22.95 0.67
CA THR A 250 -0.07 -23.22 1.03
C THR A 250 -0.26 -23.06 2.54
N PRO A 251 -1.13 -22.14 3.01
CA PRO A 251 -1.94 -21.20 2.23
C PRO A 251 -1.11 -20.03 1.68
N ALA A 252 -1.38 -19.60 0.45
CA ALA A 252 -0.82 -18.36 -0.10
C ALA A 252 -1.51 -17.13 0.53
N PRO A 253 -0.82 -15.98 0.68
CA PRO A 253 -1.41 -14.75 1.25
C PRO A 253 -2.58 -14.21 0.43
N PHE A 254 -2.53 -14.35 -0.90
CA PHE A 254 -3.56 -13.92 -1.84
C PHE A 254 -3.89 -15.02 -2.83
N LEU A 255 -5.12 -15.01 -3.33
CA LEU A 255 -5.47 -15.78 -4.51
C LEU A 255 -4.83 -15.12 -5.73
N ALA A 256 -3.90 -15.81 -6.39
CA ALA A 256 -3.15 -15.27 -7.52
C ALA A 256 -3.26 -16.20 -8.73
N PHE A 257 -3.50 -15.60 -9.89
CA PHE A 257 -3.58 -16.29 -11.17
C PHE A 257 -2.58 -15.69 -12.15
N SER A 258 -2.01 -16.52 -13.01
CA SER A 258 -1.29 -16.04 -14.20
C SER A 258 -2.29 -15.41 -15.18
N VAL A 259 -1.87 -14.42 -15.97
CA VAL A 259 -2.69 -13.89 -17.08
C VAL A 259 -3.13 -15.01 -18.03
N ILE A 260 -2.30 -16.04 -18.24
CA ILE A 260 -2.73 -17.22 -19.03
C ILE A 260 -3.93 -17.90 -18.39
N ASP A 261 -3.95 -18.10 -17.07
CA ASP A 261 -5.07 -18.77 -16.40
C ASP A 261 -6.36 -17.98 -16.57
N LEU A 262 -6.29 -16.66 -16.49
CA LEU A 262 -7.43 -15.79 -16.77
C LEU A 262 -7.92 -15.94 -18.22
N LEU A 263 -7.02 -15.84 -19.19
CA LEU A 263 -7.38 -15.87 -20.61
C LEU A 263 -7.83 -17.25 -21.10
N GLU A 264 -7.39 -18.31 -20.44
CA GLU A 264 -7.79 -19.70 -20.73
C GLU A 264 -8.95 -20.17 -19.83
N GLY A 265 -9.54 -19.28 -19.02
CA GLY A 265 -10.74 -19.56 -18.23
C GLY A 265 -10.51 -20.47 -17.02
N ARG A 266 -9.27 -20.62 -16.56
CA ARG A 266 -8.87 -21.42 -15.40
C ARG A 266 -8.98 -20.70 -14.06
N THR A 267 -9.39 -19.43 -14.07
CA THR A 267 -9.80 -18.68 -12.87
C THR A 267 -11.13 -19.16 -12.31
N HIS A 268 -11.95 -19.85 -13.10
CA HIS A 268 -13.21 -20.49 -12.69
C HIS A 268 -14.17 -19.58 -11.88
N GLY A 269 -14.23 -18.28 -12.20
CA GLY A 269 -15.12 -17.34 -11.51
C GLY A 269 -14.61 -16.89 -10.13
N GLN A 270 -13.38 -17.25 -9.75
CA GLN A 270 -12.82 -16.93 -8.44
C GLN A 270 -12.42 -15.45 -8.28
N LEU A 271 -12.49 -14.63 -9.34
CA LEU A 271 -12.32 -13.18 -9.24
C LEU A 271 -13.59 -12.45 -8.80
N LYS A 272 -14.75 -13.11 -8.91
CA LYS A 272 -16.05 -12.53 -8.57
C LYS A 272 -16.09 -12.04 -7.13
N GLY A 273 -16.57 -10.81 -6.94
CA GLY A 273 -16.79 -10.23 -5.61
C GLY A 273 -15.51 -9.78 -4.89
N ARG A 274 -14.36 -9.78 -5.57
CA ARG A 274 -13.06 -9.34 -5.03
C ARG A 274 -12.59 -8.05 -5.69
N ALA A 275 -11.73 -7.30 -5.01
CA ALA A 275 -10.86 -6.32 -5.66
C ALA A 275 -9.74 -7.09 -6.38
N VAL A 276 -9.62 -6.90 -7.69
CA VAL A 276 -8.62 -7.59 -8.52
C VAL A 276 -7.55 -6.61 -8.92
N LEU A 277 -6.30 -6.97 -8.68
CA LEU A 277 -5.14 -6.21 -9.13
C LEU A 277 -4.42 -6.97 -10.24
N VAL A 278 -4.17 -6.29 -11.36
CA VAL A 278 -3.40 -6.79 -12.50
C VAL A 278 -2.06 -6.09 -12.54
N GLY A 279 -0.97 -6.83 -12.55
CA GLY A 279 0.37 -6.24 -12.57
C GLY A 279 1.47 -7.28 -12.72
N PHE A 280 2.72 -6.84 -12.65
CA PHE A 280 3.88 -7.74 -12.76
C PHE A 280 4.07 -8.57 -11.50
N GLY A 281 4.19 -9.89 -11.68
CA GLY A 281 4.38 -10.84 -10.58
C GLY A 281 5.86 -11.14 -10.29
N SER A 282 6.18 -12.43 -10.11
CA SER A 282 7.51 -12.90 -9.72
C SER A 282 8.64 -12.66 -10.74
N THR A 283 8.34 -12.09 -11.90
CA THR A 283 9.31 -11.83 -12.99
C THR A 283 10.37 -10.81 -12.58
N GLU A 284 11.48 -10.73 -13.33
CA GLU A 284 12.47 -9.64 -13.18
C GLU A 284 11.97 -8.29 -13.74
N ILE A 285 10.74 -8.24 -14.28
CA ILE A 285 10.15 -7.03 -14.84
C ILE A 285 9.32 -6.31 -13.77
N GLY A 286 9.55 -5.01 -13.63
CA GLY A 286 8.78 -4.12 -12.77
C GLY A 286 9.55 -3.61 -11.54
N ASP A 287 8.99 -2.59 -10.90
CA ASP A 287 9.55 -2.02 -9.66
C ASP A 287 9.33 -3.01 -8.50
N ARG A 288 10.40 -3.37 -7.80
CA ARG A 288 10.36 -4.25 -6.63
C ARG A 288 10.94 -3.54 -5.42
N VAL A 289 10.31 -3.70 -4.26
CA VAL A 289 10.64 -2.92 -3.07
C VAL A 289 10.81 -3.86 -1.87
N PRO A 290 11.87 -3.70 -1.06
CA PRO A 290 12.02 -4.48 0.17
C PRO A 290 10.87 -4.20 1.14
N THR A 291 10.30 -5.26 1.71
CA THR A 291 9.21 -5.19 2.69
C THR A 291 9.53 -6.06 3.92
N PRO A 292 8.85 -5.86 5.06
CA PRO A 292 9.07 -6.67 6.28
C PRO A 292 8.95 -8.19 6.07
N VAL A 293 8.08 -8.59 5.12
CA VAL A 293 7.80 -10.00 4.80
C VAL A 293 8.56 -10.49 3.57
N SER A 294 9.26 -9.62 2.85
CA SER A 294 10.00 -10.03 1.66
C SER A 294 11.19 -10.94 2.00
N GLY A 295 11.41 -11.91 1.11
CA GLY A 295 12.50 -12.87 1.21
C GLY A 295 13.77 -12.35 0.55
N ARG A 296 14.45 -13.23 -0.21
CA ARG A 296 15.66 -12.84 -0.98
C ARG A 296 15.35 -11.86 -2.11
N MET A 297 14.17 -11.97 -2.70
CA MET A 297 13.72 -11.06 -3.74
C MET A 297 12.75 -10.05 -3.14
N PRO A 298 12.96 -8.75 -3.40
CA PRO A 298 12.02 -7.71 -3.01
C PRO A 298 10.61 -7.97 -3.56
N MET A 299 9.59 -7.44 -2.89
CA MET A 299 8.19 -7.67 -3.23
C MET A 299 7.82 -6.89 -4.50
N PRO A 300 7.09 -7.48 -5.46
CA PRO A 300 6.54 -6.76 -6.61
C PRO A 300 5.56 -5.66 -6.19
N GLY A 301 5.54 -4.52 -6.91
CA GLY A 301 4.62 -3.40 -6.63
C GLY A 301 3.15 -3.80 -6.49
N VAL A 302 2.67 -4.67 -7.38
CA VAL A 302 1.27 -5.14 -7.36
C VAL A 302 0.91 -5.86 -6.06
N GLU A 303 1.86 -6.59 -5.44
CA GLU A 303 1.66 -7.27 -4.16
C GLU A 303 1.66 -6.28 -2.99
N ILE A 304 2.43 -5.20 -3.06
CA ILE A 304 2.39 -4.11 -2.06
C ILE A 304 1.02 -3.44 -2.09
N HIS A 305 0.51 -3.15 -3.30
CA HIS A 305 -0.84 -2.62 -3.49
C HIS A 305 -1.92 -3.60 -3.00
N ALA A 306 -1.73 -4.91 -3.20
CA ALA A 306 -2.64 -5.93 -2.67
C ALA A 306 -2.69 -5.95 -1.15
N ASN A 307 -1.52 -5.90 -0.50
CA ASN A 307 -1.41 -5.84 0.95
C ASN A 307 -2.04 -4.57 1.51
N LEU A 308 -1.85 -3.42 0.86
CA LEU A 308 -2.48 -2.17 1.30
C LEU A 308 -4.01 -2.19 1.09
N ALA A 309 -4.48 -2.64 -0.08
CA ALA A 309 -5.91 -2.77 -0.35
C ALA A 309 -6.59 -3.73 0.64
N ASP A 310 -5.96 -4.86 0.97
CA ASP A 310 -6.46 -5.80 1.97
C ASP A 310 -6.43 -5.23 3.39
N THR A 311 -5.39 -4.46 3.74
CA THR A 311 -5.32 -3.73 5.02
C THR A 311 -6.53 -2.81 5.18
N ILE A 312 -6.83 -2.03 4.13
CA ILE A 312 -7.98 -1.12 4.08
C ILE A 312 -9.31 -1.88 4.13
N LEU A 313 -9.51 -2.85 3.24
CA LEU A 313 -10.78 -3.59 3.12
C LEU A 313 -11.09 -4.42 4.37
N ALA A 314 -10.06 -4.86 5.09
CA ALA A 314 -10.23 -5.57 6.35
C ALA A 314 -10.32 -4.65 7.58
N GLY A 315 -10.16 -3.33 7.42
CA GLY A 315 -10.20 -2.35 8.51
C GLY A 315 -9.11 -2.55 9.56
N ARG A 316 -7.88 -2.86 9.13
CA ARG A 316 -6.74 -3.18 10.00
C ARG A 316 -5.58 -2.19 9.87
#